data_AF-A0A7Y5NM83-F1
#
_entry.id   AF-A0A7Y5NM83-F1
#
_cell.length_a   1.000
_cell.length_b   1.000
_cell.length_c   1.000
_cell.angle_alpha   90.00
_cell.angle_beta   90.00
_cell.angle_gamma   90.00
#
_symmetry.space_group_name_H-M   'P 1'
#
loop_
_entity.id
_entity.type
_entity.pdbx_description
1 polymer ?
#
loop_
_entity_poly.entity_id
_entity_poly.type
_entity_poly.pdbx_seq_one_letter_code
_entity_poly.pdbx_strand_id
1 'polypeptide(L)'
;MSVDLQLFIEQAGWVAPRLEDPSRIGVMTWVGRRLEPAARRRFAEHFPLSHRAQKDGEAGVCALLNRALVVHPSRLLVQEEVSRAIDWSATYARATAGHRPPYPLLARLRYPVPDRSSLGALLSLARTWSRLLEMAETQDVAGSDYAVRRAALRRASAPQLVRGLSPTPFGARHALRLRRLDEQAAANVKCIEEAMSFWMRIFGSSNAADSDALGHVGRLLQVADAKNIDTLMEATVALSIARAALDATRPDWPTLFPWTIRSVDDPQSMYPVIRLQSGDLICEISKGTPLGGEVNGTRNKIADCLSPWADEALPSTGKARSSGRQPDLVVSFWFEGDPSRIVFALGDAKRNATGDGEGYIRASLDVAATYLMSFGHRMGLTLAGAEGGPHRTALMPGVTLFCRQGTGRDAKSAIDLLRADRAPVVMAFDLEKHMEPEARPWHAPVLAAWLGSLGRQAVRALGTAPPVRRRGRR
;
A
#
# COMPACT_ATOMS: atom_id res chain seq x y z
N MET A 1 0.75 -7.50 -25.85
CA MET A 1 0.87 -7.53 -24.37
C MET A 1 0.43 -8.90 -23.89
N SER A 2 1.11 -9.55 -22.93
CA SER A 2 0.59 -10.79 -22.35
C SER A 2 -0.68 -10.51 -21.54
N VAL A 3 -1.59 -11.49 -21.46
CA VAL A 3 -2.85 -11.33 -20.71
C VAL A 3 -2.59 -11.05 -19.22
N ASP A 4 -1.59 -11.69 -18.60
CA ASP A 4 -1.20 -11.43 -17.21
C ASP A 4 -0.81 -9.96 -16.97
N LEU A 5 -0.09 -9.37 -17.93
CA LEU A 5 0.36 -7.99 -17.82
C LEU A 5 -0.79 -7.01 -18.04
N GLN A 6 -1.72 -7.35 -18.93
CA GLN A 6 -2.95 -6.59 -19.11
C GLN A 6 -3.80 -6.58 -17.85
N LEU A 7 -4.00 -7.74 -17.23
CA LEU A 7 -4.75 -7.88 -15.99
C LEU A 7 -4.06 -7.11 -14.85
N PHE A 8 -2.74 -7.24 -14.71
CA PHE A 8 -1.99 -6.45 -13.73
C PHE A 8 -2.19 -4.94 -13.92
N ILE A 9 -2.12 -4.45 -15.16
CA ILE A 9 -2.29 -3.03 -15.47
C ILE A 9 -3.72 -2.55 -15.15
N GLU A 10 -4.72 -3.38 -15.42
CA GLU A 10 -6.09 -3.07 -15.02
C GLU A 10 -6.23 -2.97 -13.50
N GLN A 11 -5.67 -3.93 -12.75
CA GLN A 11 -5.68 -3.91 -11.29
C GLN A 11 -4.88 -2.73 -10.73
N ALA A 12 -3.77 -2.36 -11.37
CA ALA A 12 -3.02 -1.16 -11.01
C ALA A 12 -3.84 0.12 -11.22
N GLY A 13 -4.70 0.16 -12.26
CA GLY A 13 -5.64 1.27 -12.47
C GLY A 13 -6.72 1.35 -11.40
N TRP A 14 -7.22 0.21 -10.93
CA TRP A 14 -8.09 0.18 -9.77
C TRP A 14 -7.40 0.67 -8.49
N VAL A 15 -6.12 0.34 -8.27
CA VAL A 15 -5.34 0.80 -7.12
C VAL A 15 -4.97 2.28 -7.19
N ALA A 16 -4.71 2.81 -8.39
CA ALA A 16 -4.21 4.17 -8.60
C ALA A 16 -4.90 5.25 -7.75
N PRO A 17 -6.25 5.37 -7.73
CA PRO A 17 -6.93 6.40 -6.92
C PRO A 17 -6.86 6.16 -5.41
N ARG A 18 -6.38 4.99 -4.95
CA ARG A 18 -6.27 4.58 -3.55
C ARG A 18 -4.83 4.66 -3.03
N LEU A 19 -3.87 5.02 -3.87
CA LEU A 19 -2.50 5.30 -3.45
C LEU A 19 -2.42 6.61 -2.66
N GLU A 20 -1.40 6.73 -1.82
CA GLU A 20 -1.10 8.01 -1.14
C GLU A 20 -0.90 9.16 -2.15
N ASP A 21 -0.30 8.85 -3.30
CA ASP A 21 -0.19 9.75 -4.44
C ASP A 21 -0.94 9.17 -5.64
N PRO A 22 -2.18 9.63 -5.91
CA PRO A 22 -3.00 9.17 -7.03
C PRO A 22 -2.60 9.82 -8.35
N SER A 23 -1.28 10.03 -8.57
CA SER A 23 -0.71 10.50 -9.82
C SER A 23 -0.12 9.35 -10.63
N ARG A 24 0.10 9.57 -11.93
CA ARG A 24 0.74 8.59 -12.80
C ARG A 24 2.15 8.24 -12.31
N ILE A 25 2.90 9.23 -11.83
CA ILE A 25 4.22 9.02 -11.22
C ILE A 25 4.10 8.14 -9.97
N GLY A 26 3.10 8.41 -9.13
CA GLY A 26 2.78 7.59 -7.97
C GLY A 26 2.55 6.13 -8.33
N VAL A 27 1.72 5.86 -9.35
CA VAL A 27 1.46 4.51 -9.87
C VAL A 27 2.74 3.86 -10.42
N MET A 28 3.49 4.57 -11.27
CA MET A 28 4.73 4.04 -11.84
C MET A 28 5.79 3.73 -10.77
N THR A 29 5.93 4.59 -9.77
CA THR A 29 6.81 4.37 -8.62
C THR A 29 6.33 3.20 -7.77
N TRP A 30 5.01 3.04 -7.62
CA TRP A 30 4.42 1.91 -6.92
C TRP A 30 4.66 0.59 -7.67
N VAL A 31 4.51 0.55 -8.99
CA VAL A 31 4.80 -0.61 -9.83
C VAL A 31 6.30 -0.93 -9.82
N GLY A 32 7.16 0.06 -10.09
CA GLY A 32 8.60 -0.14 -10.24
C GLY A 32 9.28 -0.70 -8.98
N ARG A 33 8.82 -0.31 -7.78
CA ARG A 33 9.30 -0.87 -6.50
C ARG A 33 8.99 -2.36 -6.32
N ARG A 34 8.05 -2.91 -7.09
CA ARG A 34 7.62 -4.32 -7.03
C ARG A 34 8.31 -5.19 -8.08
N LEU A 35 9.03 -4.56 -9.00
CA LEU A 35 9.81 -5.27 -10.00
C LEU A 35 11.07 -5.85 -9.38
N GLU A 36 11.47 -7.03 -9.86
CA GLU A 36 12.77 -7.63 -9.57
C GLU A 36 13.92 -6.69 -9.95
N PRO A 37 15.11 -6.80 -9.33
CA PRO A 37 16.19 -5.85 -9.55
C PRO A 37 16.56 -5.61 -11.03
N ALA A 38 16.58 -6.66 -11.86
CA ALA A 38 16.90 -6.53 -13.29
C ALA A 38 15.83 -5.74 -14.06
N ALA A 39 14.56 -6.12 -13.92
CA ALA A 39 13.44 -5.43 -14.56
C ALA A 39 13.26 -4.01 -14.02
N ARG A 40 13.46 -3.80 -12.71
CA ARG A 40 13.42 -2.48 -12.07
C ARG A 40 14.46 -1.54 -12.66
N ARG A 41 15.70 -2.00 -12.87
CA ARG A 41 16.75 -1.19 -13.49
C ARG A 41 16.36 -0.74 -14.89
N ARG A 42 15.91 -1.65 -15.75
CA ARG A 42 15.43 -1.30 -17.10
C ARG A 42 14.22 -0.36 -17.06
N PHE A 43 13.28 -0.63 -16.17
CA PHE A 43 12.11 0.25 -15.99
C PHE A 43 12.52 1.66 -15.58
N ALA A 44 13.49 1.80 -14.67
CA ALA A 44 14.00 3.09 -14.20
C ALA A 44 14.70 3.91 -15.30
N GLU A 45 15.21 3.31 -16.38
CA GLU A 45 15.85 4.01 -17.51
C GLU A 45 14.87 4.93 -18.25
N HIS A 46 13.56 4.68 -18.13
CA HIS A 46 12.52 5.50 -18.73
C HIS A 46 12.21 6.78 -17.94
N PHE A 47 12.84 6.98 -16.79
CA PHE A 47 12.61 8.14 -15.93
C PHE A 47 13.78 9.12 -16.04
N PRO A 48 13.61 10.29 -16.69
CA PRO A 48 14.65 11.32 -16.79
C PRO A 48 14.85 12.08 -15.47
N LEU A 49 15.26 11.39 -14.41
CA LEU A 49 15.43 11.92 -13.05
C LEU A 49 16.57 12.93 -12.92
N SER A 50 17.50 12.94 -13.86
CA SER A 50 18.59 13.91 -13.94
C SER A 50 18.18 15.23 -14.60
N HIS A 51 16.96 15.34 -15.14
CA HIS A 51 16.50 16.56 -15.78
C HIS A 51 16.41 17.74 -14.78
N ARG A 52 16.83 18.92 -15.22
CA ARG A 52 16.93 20.12 -14.38
C ARG A 52 15.61 20.46 -13.67
N ALA A 53 14.49 20.41 -14.39
CA ALA A 53 13.17 20.70 -13.80
C ALA A 53 12.86 19.81 -12.58
N GLN A 54 13.23 18.52 -12.61
CA GLN A 54 13.03 17.62 -11.47
C GLN A 54 13.93 18.03 -10.29
N LYS A 55 15.21 18.30 -10.54
CA LYS A 55 16.16 18.73 -9.50
C LYS A 55 15.75 20.04 -8.83
N ASP A 56 15.37 21.03 -9.64
CA ASP A 56 14.94 22.35 -9.17
C ASP A 56 13.63 22.24 -8.37
N GLY A 57 12.69 21.40 -8.82
CA GLY A 57 11.46 21.09 -8.08
C GLY A 57 11.72 20.46 -6.71
N GLU A 58 12.58 19.44 -6.64
CA GLU A 58 12.97 18.78 -5.39
C GLU A 58 13.62 19.76 -4.40
N ALA A 59 14.51 20.63 -4.90
CA ALA A 59 15.13 21.69 -4.11
C ALA A 59 14.07 22.68 -3.58
N GLY A 60 13.10 23.07 -4.42
CA GLY A 60 11.98 23.93 -4.04
C GLY A 60 11.12 23.31 -2.93
N VAL A 61 10.82 22.00 -3.01
CA VAL A 61 10.11 21.26 -1.96
C VAL A 61 10.91 21.26 -0.65
N CYS A 62 12.21 20.94 -0.72
CA CYS A 62 13.08 20.94 0.46
C CYS A 62 13.13 22.32 1.14
N ALA A 63 13.28 23.39 0.35
CA ALA A 63 13.33 24.76 0.85
C ALA A 63 12.03 25.14 1.59
N LEU A 64 10.87 24.83 1.02
CA LEU A 64 9.58 25.14 1.64
C LEU A 64 9.30 24.30 2.90
N LEU A 65 9.67 23.01 2.91
CA LEU A 65 9.52 22.15 4.09
C LEU A 65 10.42 22.61 5.25
N ASN A 66 11.67 23.00 4.95
CA ASN A 66 12.62 23.48 5.97
C ASN A 66 12.24 24.86 6.50
N ARG A 67 11.55 25.70 5.72
CA ARG A 67 11.09 27.02 6.16
C ARG A 67 10.20 26.95 7.40
N ALA A 68 9.35 25.92 7.51
CA ALA A 68 8.47 25.73 8.67
C ALA A 68 9.18 25.25 9.95
N LEU A 69 10.49 25.03 9.90
CA LEU A 69 11.33 24.61 11.03
C LEU A 69 12.13 25.76 11.62
N VAL A 70 12.25 26.88 10.90
CA VAL A 70 12.98 28.04 11.39
C VAL A 70 12.21 28.64 12.56
N VAL A 71 12.79 28.52 13.76
CA VAL A 71 12.27 29.20 14.95
C VAL A 71 12.62 30.67 14.79
N HIS A 72 11.59 31.46 14.53
CA HIS A 72 11.75 32.89 14.42
C HIS A 72 11.62 33.53 15.80
N PRO A 73 12.61 34.32 16.25
CA PRO A 73 12.49 35.04 17.51
C PRO A 73 11.29 35.98 17.44
N SER A 74 10.48 36.02 18.50
CA SER A 74 9.40 36.98 18.60
C SER A 74 10.01 38.38 18.71
N ARG A 75 10.01 39.11 17.60
CA ARG A 75 10.49 40.49 17.53
C ARG A 75 9.29 41.41 17.32
N LEU A 76 9.25 42.48 18.09
CA LEU A 76 8.32 43.57 17.88
C LEU A 76 9.01 44.64 17.03
N LEU A 77 8.33 45.10 15.99
CA LEU A 77 8.77 46.23 15.17
C LEU A 77 7.85 47.42 15.42
N VAL A 78 8.43 48.61 15.36
CA VAL A 78 7.64 49.84 15.31
C VAL A 78 6.98 49.94 13.95
N GLN A 79 5.67 50.13 13.93
CA GLN A 79 4.87 50.34 12.73
C GLN A 79 4.03 51.61 12.90
N GLU A 80 3.89 52.38 11.83
CA GLU A 80 3.10 53.63 11.84
C GLU A 80 1.63 53.36 11.48
N GLU A 81 1.37 52.32 10.69
CA GLU A 81 0.04 51.93 10.22
C GLU A 81 -0.60 50.80 11.04
N VAL A 82 -1.92 50.90 11.25
CA VAL A 82 -2.71 49.86 11.91
C VAL A 82 -2.84 48.64 11.01
N SER A 83 -2.44 47.47 11.53
CA SER A 83 -2.55 46.19 10.83
C SER A 83 -3.00 45.06 11.77
N ARG A 84 -3.31 43.89 11.21
CA ARG A 84 -3.58 42.67 12.01
C ARG A 84 -2.35 42.13 12.74
N ALA A 85 -1.16 42.67 12.45
CA ALA A 85 0.08 42.25 13.10
C ALA A 85 0.36 43.05 14.38
N ILE A 86 -0.40 44.12 14.67
CA ILE A 86 -0.24 44.92 15.89
C ILE A 86 -0.46 44.06 17.14
N ASP A 87 0.53 44.07 18.02
CA ASP A 87 0.43 43.57 19.39
C ASP A 87 -0.14 44.69 20.26
N TRP A 88 -1.46 44.72 20.38
CA TRP A 88 -2.14 45.72 21.19
C TRP A 88 -1.71 45.66 22.66
N SER A 89 -1.41 44.46 23.19
CA SER A 89 -0.98 44.33 24.59
C SER A 89 0.36 45.02 24.83
N ALA A 90 1.35 44.75 23.97
CA ALA A 90 2.67 45.39 24.06
C ALA A 90 2.59 46.90 23.77
N THR A 91 1.77 47.30 22.80
CA THR A 91 1.54 48.69 22.43
C THR A 91 0.93 49.48 23.59
N TYR A 92 -0.11 48.95 24.24
CA TYR A 92 -0.75 49.58 25.40
C TYR A 92 0.15 49.60 26.64
N ALA A 93 0.89 48.53 26.91
CA ALA A 93 1.85 48.49 28.02
C ALA A 93 2.94 49.57 27.88
N ARG A 94 3.42 49.81 26.65
CA ARG A 94 4.40 50.88 26.38
C ARG A 94 3.78 52.28 26.50
N ALA A 95 2.55 52.46 26.03
CA ALA A 95 1.85 53.73 26.10
C ALA A 95 1.55 54.15 27.55
N THR A 96 1.11 53.20 28.37
CA THR A 96 0.81 53.41 29.80
C THR A 96 2.05 53.71 30.62
N ALA A 97 3.19 53.07 30.34
CA ALA A 97 4.47 53.40 30.98
C ALA A 97 5.02 54.79 30.60
N GLY A 98 4.57 55.38 29.48
CA GLY A 98 5.07 56.65 28.95
C GLY A 98 4.10 57.83 29.03
N HIS A 99 2.92 57.68 29.63
CA HIS A 99 1.84 58.70 29.70
C HIS A 99 1.58 59.44 28.38
N ARG A 100 1.57 58.73 27.25
CA ARG A 100 1.38 59.28 25.89
C ARG A 100 0.44 58.38 25.07
N PRO A 101 -0.18 58.91 23.98
CA PRO A 101 -1.03 58.10 23.09
C PRO A 101 -0.28 56.85 22.58
N PRO A 102 -0.99 55.79 22.11
CA PRO A 102 -0.42 54.49 21.77
C PRO A 102 0.41 54.51 20.48
N TYR A 103 1.41 55.37 20.45
CA TYR A 103 2.43 55.48 19.42
C TYR A 103 3.81 55.41 20.05
N PRO A 104 4.75 54.67 19.44
CA PRO A 104 4.59 53.88 18.21
C PRO A 104 3.77 52.59 18.39
N LEU A 105 3.04 52.16 17.34
CA LEU A 105 2.38 50.85 17.34
C LEU A 105 3.46 49.76 17.27
N LEU A 106 3.32 48.70 18.07
CA LEU A 106 4.24 47.57 18.05
C LEU A 106 3.58 46.41 17.32
N ALA A 107 4.19 45.98 16.20
CA ALA A 107 3.74 44.84 15.43
C ALA A 107 4.61 43.62 15.71
N ARG A 108 4.01 42.44 15.87
CA ARG A 108 4.76 41.18 15.85
C ARG A 108 5.28 40.94 14.45
N LEU A 109 6.60 40.83 14.30
CA LEU A 109 7.22 40.37 13.08
C LEU A 109 6.72 38.95 12.79
N ARG A 110 5.97 38.80 11.70
CA ARG A 110 5.49 37.51 11.21
C ARG A 110 6.37 37.06 10.08
N TYR A 111 6.87 35.85 10.21
CA TYR A 111 7.58 35.19 9.12
C TYR A 111 6.58 34.31 8.38
N PRO A 112 6.40 34.52 7.07
CA PRO A 112 5.41 33.77 6.32
C PRO A 112 5.88 32.32 6.22
N VAL A 113 5.13 31.40 6.82
CA VAL A 113 5.42 29.97 6.81
C VAL A 113 4.28 29.21 6.14
N PRO A 114 4.56 28.07 5.48
CA PRO A 114 3.51 27.22 4.94
C PRO A 114 2.50 26.78 6.02
N ASP A 115 1.22 26.85 5.69
CA ASP A 115 0.15 26.33 6.57
C ASP A 115 0.17 24.79 6.64
N ARG A 116 -0.58 24.23 7.59
CA ARG A 116 -0.64 22.78 7.83
C ARG A 116 -1.02 21.98 6.58
N SER A 117 -1.97 22.48 5.79
CA SER A 117 -2.43 21.82 4.56
C SER A 117 -1.34 21.87 3.48
N SER A 118 -0.69 23.02 3.31
CA SER A 118 0.41 23.15 2.35
C SER A 118 1.62 22.30 2.74
N LEU A 119 1.90 22.13 4.03
CA LEU A 119 2.93 21.20 4.50
C LEU A 119 2.56 19.74 4.21
N GLY A 120 1.31 19.33 4.42
CA GLY A 120 0.83 18.01 4.00
C GLY A 120 0.98 17.79 2.48
N ALA A 121 0.70 18.82 1.69
CA ALA A 121 0.88 18.81 0.24
C ALA A 121 2.35 18.65 -0.19
N LEU A 122 3.25 19.41 0.42
CA LEU A 122 4.69 19.33 0.18
C LEU A 122 5.27 17.98 0.63
N LEU A 123 4.78 17.42 1.75
CA LEU A 123 5.16 16.09 2.21
C LEU A 123 4.76 15.00 1.22
N SER A 124 3.60 15.12 0.58
CA SER A 124 3.16 14.18 -0.46
C SER A 124 4.13 14.18 -1.63
N LEU A 125 4.49 15.37 -2.15
CA LEU A 125 5.48 15.49 -3.23
C LEU A 125 6.85 14.94 -2.83
N ALA A 126 7.34 15.31 -1.64
CA ALA A 126 8.64 14.85 -1.14
C ALA A 126 8.70 13.33 -1.01
N ARG A 127 7.61 12.70 -0.55
CA ARG A 127 7.50 11.23 -0.46
C ARG A 127 7.49 10.59 -1.84
N THR A 128 6.65 11.07 -2.77
CA THR A 128 6.60 10.54 -4.14
C THR A 128 7.97 10.60 -4.79
N TRP A 129 8.61 11.77 -4.81
CA TRP A 129 9.91 11.93 -5.47
C TRP A 129 11.03 11.21 -4.74
N SER A 130 11.00 11.12 -3.40
CA SER A 130 11.94 10.27 -2.65
C SER A 130 11.81 8.80 -3.03
N ARG A 131 10.59 8.29 -3.22
CA ARG A 131 10.35 6.88 -3.63
C ARG A 131 10.75 6.65 -5.09
N LEU A 132 10.54 7.65 -5.95
CA LEU A 132 10.97 7.60 -7.34
C LEU A 132 12.50 7.52 -7.46
N LEU A 133 13.23 8.34 -6.69
CA LEU A 133 14.68 8.28 -6.60
C LEU A 133 15.18 6.96 -6.02
N GLU A 134 14.51 6.44 -4.98
CA GLU A 134 14.82 5.12 -4.39
C GLU A 134 14.65 3.97 -5.38
N MET A 135 13.60 4.01 -6.20
CA MET A 135 13.38 3.01 -7.25
C MET A 135 14.56 3.00 -8.24
N ALA A 136 15.06 4.18 -8.61
CA ALA A 136 16.15 4.34 -9.58
C ALA A 136 17.56 4.17 -9.00
N GLU A 137 17.75 4.31 -7.69
CA GLU A 137 19.05 4.12 -7.00
C GLU A 137 19.63 2.71 -7.17
N THR A 138 18.81 1.73 -7.54
CA THR A 138 19.28 0.38 -7.89
C THR A 138 20.08 0.31 -9.20
N GLN A 139 20.11 1.39 -9.98
CA GLN A 139 21.02 1.53 -11.09
C GLN A 139 22.37 2.03 -10.54
N ASP A 140 23.44 1.24 -10.70
CA ASP A 140 24.84 1.67 -10.51
C ASP A 140 25.23 2.68 -11.61
N VAL A 141 24.49 3.79 -11.71
CA VAL A 141 24.84 4.89 -12.60
C VAL A 141 25.97 5.64 -11.92
N ALA A 142 27.20 5.35 -12.35
CA ALA A 142 28.39 6.06 -11.92
C ALA A 142 28.16 7.58 -12.00
N GLY A 143 28.30 8.27 -10.86
CA GLY A 143 28.10 9.72 -10.76
C GLY A 143 26.66 10.19 -10.57
N SER A 144 25.68 9.31 -10.36
CA SER A 144 24.31 9.74 -10.03
C SER A 144 24.20 10.32 -8.61
N ASP A 145 23.38 11.36 -8.46
CA ASP A 145 23.12 12.07 -7.19
C ASP A 145 21.83 11.61 -6.50
N TYR A 146 21.25 10.48 -6.93
CA TYR A 146 19.91 10.04 -6.53
C TYR A 146 19.81 9.78 -5.02
N ALA A 147 20.79 9.07 -4.44
CA ALA A 147 20.83 8.80 -3.00
C ALA A 147 20.91 10.10 -2.16
N VAL A 148 21.72 11.06 -2.61
CA VAL A 148 21.89 12.37 -1.94
C VAL A 148 20.59 13.17 -1.97
N ARG A 149 19.96 13.26 -3.14
CA ARG A 149 18.67 13.95 -3.33
C ARG A 149 17.55 13.30 -2.53
N ARG A 150 17.49 11.96 -2.53
CA ARG A 150 16.57 11.18 -1.69
C ARG A 150 16.76 11.51 -0.21
N ALA A 151 17.99 11.50 0.27
CA ALA A 151 18.32 11.83 1.66
C ALA A 151 17.92 13.27 2.02
N ALA A 152 18.11 14.24 1.11
CA ALA A 152 17.68 15.62 1.31
C ALA A 152 16.15 15.74 1.48
N LEU A 153 15.37 15.11 0.61
CA LEU A 153 13.90 15.08 0.72
C LEU A 153 13.43 14.42 2.02
N ARG A 154 14.03 13.28 2.40
CA ARG A 154 13.72 12.58 3.66
C ARG A 154 14.06 13.43 4.87
N ARG A 155 15.21 14.10 4.87
CA ARG A 155 15.65 15.01 5.94
C ARG A 155 14.71 16.21 6.11
N ALA A 156 14.28 16.82 5.00
CA ALA A 156 13.32 17.93 5.03
C ALA A 156 11.92 17.48 5.52
N SER A 157 11.54 16.23 5.22
CA SER A 157 10.23 15.67 5.60
C SER A 157 10.15 15.23 7.06
N ALA A 158 11.21 14.65 7.62
CA ALA A 158 11.18 13.97 8.91
C ALA A 158 10.64 14.86 10.07
N PRO A 159 11.06 16.13 10.23
CA PRO A 159 10.55 16.97 11.31
C PRO A 159 9.04 17.25 11.22
N GLN A 160 8.49 17.28 10.00
CA GLN A 160 7.06 17.50 9.78
C GLN A 160 6.24 16.25 10.11
N LEU A 161 6.78 15.05 9.86
CA LEU A 161 6.16 13.79 10.25
C LEU A 161 6.12 13.62 11.76
N VAL A 162 7.17 14.03 12.47
CA VAL A 162 7.20 14.04 13.95
C VAL A 162 6.10 14.93 14.54
N ARG A 163 5.70 16.00 13.83
CA ARG A 163 4.57 16.87 14.20
C ARG A 163 3.18 16.27 13.90
N GLY A 164 3.12 15.00 13.49
CA GLY A 164 1.88 14.30 13.15
C GLY A 164 1.20 14.86 11.91
N LEU A 165 1.97 15.37 10.93
CA LEU A 165 1.42 15.81 9.65
C LEU A 165 1.27 14.62 8.71
N SER A 166 0.06 14.46 8.17
CA SER A 166 -0.24 13.47 7.14
C SER A 166 -0.07 14.07 5.75
N PRO A 167 0.53 13.34 4.79
CA PRO A 167 0.57 13.77 3.40
C PRO A 167 -0.83 13.94 2.80
N THR A 168 -0.97 14.92 1.92
CA THR A 168 -2.20 15.17 1.14
C THR A 168 -1.84 15.51 -0.30
N PRO A 169 -2.67 15.24 -1.30
CA PRO A 169 -2.34 15.59 -2.69
C PRO A 169 -2.04 17.08 -2.89
N PHE A 170 -0.95 17.39 -3.61
CA PHE A 170 -0.61 18.76 -3.99
C PHE A 170 -1.50 19.24 -5.15
N GLY A 171 -1.89 20.52 -5.12
CA GLY A 171 -2.82 21.07 -6.12
C GLY A 171 -2.80 22.59 -6.18
N ALA A 172 -3.56 23.16 -7.11
CA ALA A 172 -3.54 24.59 -7.43
C ALA A 172 -3.79 25.50 -6.22
N ARG A 173 -4.68 25.10 -5.30
CA ARG A 173 -4.95 25.84 -4.06
C ARG A 173 -3.71 25.94 -3.16
N HIS A 174 -2.93 24.85 -3.06
CA HIS A 174 -1.71 24.80 -2.27
C HIS A 174 -0.63 25.69 -2.90
N ALA A 175 -0.45 25.59 -4.23
CA ALA A 175 0.49 26.43 -4.98
C ALA A 175 0.17 27.93 -4.81
N LEU A 176 -1.09 28.33 -4.98
CA LEU A 176 -1.52 29.72 -4.81
C LEU A 176 -1.22 30.27 -3.40
N ARG A 177 -1.47 29.46 -2.37
CA ARG A 177 -1.19 29.84 -0.97
C ARG A 177 0.30 29.98 -0.70
N LEU A 178 1.11 29.05 -1.20
CA LEU A 178 2.56 29.08 -1.04
C LEU A 178 3.20 30.28 -1.77
N ARG A 179 2.71 30.63 -2.97
CA ARG A 179 3.18 31.82 -3.71
C ARG A 179 2.91 33.14 -2.98
N ARG A 180 1.87 33.20 -2.14
CA ARG A 180 1.50 34.40 -1.36
C ARG A 180 2.35 34.60 -0.10
N LEU A 181 3.29 33.69 0.19
CA LEU A 181 4.17 33.83 1.35
C LEU A 181 5.20 34.95 1.12
N ASP A 182 5.96 34.87 0.03
CA ASP A 182 6.93 35.88 -0.42
C ASP A 182 7.49 35.52 -1.82
N GLU A 183 8.38 36.35 -2.36
CA GLU A 183 9.01 36.16 -3.67
C GLU A 183 9.83 34.87 -3.76
N GLN A 184 10.57 34.52 -2.70
CA GLN A 184 11.38 33.29 -2.69
C GLN A 184 10.50 32.04 -2.69
N ALA A 185 9.41 32.04 -1.92
CA ALA A 185 8.42 30.97 -1.94
C ALA A 185 7.73 30.88 -3.30
N ALA A 186 7.42 32.02 -3.94
CA ALA A 186 6.87 32.04 -5.30
C ALA A 186 7.84 31.41 -6.32
N ALA A 187 9.14 31.72 -6.24
CA ALA A 187 10.16 31.10 -7.07
C ALA A 187 10.27 29.58 -6.83
N ASN A 188 10.27 29.14 -5.57
CA ASN A 188 10.29 27.71 -5.24
C ASN A 188 9.04 26.98 -5.76
N VAL A 189 7.85 27.58 -5.64
CA VAL A 189 6.60 27.01 -6.18
C VAL A 189 6.65 26.91 -7.70
N LYS A 190 7.21 27.92 -8.39
CA LYS A 190 7.40 27.88 -9.83
C LYS A 190 8.24 26.67 -10.25
N CYS A 191 9.36 26.40 -9.56
CA CYS A 191 10.18 25.21 -9.81
C CYS A 191 9.41 23.90 -9.58
N ILE A 192 8.57 23.84 -8.54
CA ILE A 192 7.71 22.66 -8.28
C ILE A 192 6.72 22.45 -9.42
N GLU A 193 6.04 23.51 -9.87
CA GLU A 193 5.07 23.42 -10.96
C GLU A 193 5.73 23.07 -12.29
N GLU A 194 6.93 23.60 -12.56
CA GLU A 194 7.72 23.22 -13.74
C GLU A 194 8.10 21.73 -13.71
N ALA A 195 8.47 21.19 -12.55
CA ALA A 195 8.72 19.76 -12.37
C ALA A 195 7.44 18.94 -12.62
N MET A 196 6.30 19.37 -12.08
CA MET A 196 5.02 18.71 -12.31
C MET A 196 4.61 18.74 -13.79
N SER A 197 4.72 19.90 -14.45
CA SER A 197 4.45 20.05 -15.88
C SER A 197 5.42 19.25 -16.76
N PHE A 198 6.68 19.13 -16.35
CA PHE A 198 7.65 18.26 -17.00
C PHE A 198 7.16 16.81 -17.03
N TRP A 199 6.73 16.27 -15.89
CA TRP A 199 6.20 14.90 -15.85
C TRP A 199 4.86 14.75 -16.58
N MET A 200 3.97 15.75 -16.52
CA MET A 200 2.73 15.73 -17.30
C MET A 200 3.00 15.70 -18.81
N ARG A 201 4.09 16.31 -19.29
CA ARG A 201 4.48 16.23 -20.72
C ARG A 201 5.05 14.87 -21.10
N ILE A 202 5.89 14.28 -20.25
CA ILE A 202 6.51 12.98 -20.52
C ILE A 202 5.46 11.88 -20.48
N PHE A 203 4.66 11.88 -19.41
CA PHE A 203 3.80 10.76 -19.11
C PHE A 203 2.33 11.05 -19.35
N GLY A 204 1.90 12.28 -19.65
CA GLY A 204 0.51 12.65 -19.89
C GLY A 204 -0.20 13.22 -18.65
N SER A 205 -1.28 13.96 -18.89
CA SER A 205 -2.09 14.63 -17.86
C SER A 205 -3.30 13.84 -17.38
N SER A 206 -3.67 12.72 -18.04
CA SER A 206 -4.89 11.99 -17.69
C SER A 206 -4.83 11.35 -16.30
N ASN A 207 -6.02 11.24 -15.68
CA ASN A 207 -6.28 10.61 -14.39
C ASN A 207 -5.49 9.30 -14.26
N ALA A 208 -4.83 9.07 -13.12
CA ALA A 208 -3.99 7.88 -12.91
C ALA A 208 -4.76 6.55 -13.06
N ALA A 209 -6.10 6.60 -13.01
CA ALA A 209 -7.01 5.47 -13.21
C ALA A 209 -7.44 5.25 -14.68
N ASP A 210 -7.04 6.10 -15.63
CA ASP A 210 -7.39 5.98 -17.04
C ASP A 210 -6.70 4.75 -17.67
N SER A 211 -7.48 3.82 -18.20
CA SER A 211 -6.99 2.55 -18.76
C SER A 211 -6.07 2.75 -19.96
N ASP A 212 -6.35 3.75 -20.79
CA ASP A 212 -5.56 4.03 -22.01
C ASP A 212 -4.21 4.66 -21.62
N ALA A 213 -4.22 5.48 -20.58
CA ALA A 213 -3.03 6.04 -19.96
C ALA A 213 -2.11 4.98 -19.35
N LEU A 214 -2.66 3.97 -18.68
CA LEU A 214 -1.90 2.88 -18.08
C LEU A 214 -1.38 1.86 -19.10
N GLY A 215 -1.94 1.84 -20.31
CA GLY A 215 -1.37 1.12 -21.45
C GLY A 215 0.09 1.52 -21.74
N HIS A 216 0.49 2.76 -21.45
CA HIS A 216 1.90 3.17 -21.52
C HIS A 216 2.77 2.46 -20.49
N VAL A 217 2.32 2.34 -19.24
CA VAL A 217 3.02 1.58 -18.18
C VAL A 217 3.18 0.12 -18.61
N GLY A 218 2.14 -0.49 -19.18
CA GLY A 218 2.20 -1.84 -19.74
C GLY A 218 3.25 -2.00 -20.84
N ARG A 219 3.45 -0.99 -21.70
CA ARG A 219 4.52 -1.00 -22.72
C ARG A 219 5.91 -0.90 -22.08
N LEU A 220 6.11 -0.01 -21.10
CA LEU A 220 7.39 0.10 -20.39
C LEU A 220 7.75 -1.20 -19.67
N LEU A 221 6.77 -1.87 -19.05
CA LEU A 221 6.98 -3.17 -18.41
C LEU A 221 7.36 -4.28 -19.39
N GLN A 222 6.84 -4.25 -20.63
CA GLN A 222 7.27 -5.18 -21.68
C GLN A 222 8.73 -4.96 -22.08
N VAL A 223 9.14 -3.70 -22.23
CA VAL A 223 10.53 -3.33 -22.54
C VAL A 223 11.46 -3.75 -21.40
N ALA A 224 11.02 -3.58 -20.15
CA ALA A 224 11.76 -4.01 -18.97
C ALA A 224 11.88 -5.54 -18.83
N ASP A 225 11.28 -6.32 -19.73
CA ASP A 225 11.21 -7.78 -19.69
C ASP A 225 10.62 -8.28 -18.38
N ALA A 226 9.59 -7.60 -17.88
CA ALA A 226 8.88 -8.01 -16.68
C ALA A 226 8.06 -9.31 -16.89
N LYS A 227 8.34 -10.12 -17.92
CA LYS A 227 7.59 -11.31 -18.35
C LYS A 227 7.84 -12.57 -17.50
N ASN A 228 8.85 -12.55 -16.62
CA ASN A 228 9.11 -13.60 -15.61
C ASN A 228 8.22 -13.38 -14.37
N ILE A 229 6.90 -13.40 -14.61
CA ILE A 229 5.80 -12.71 -13.94
C ILE A 229 5.38 -13.25 -12.57
N ASP A 230 6.08 -14.18 -11.92
CA ASP A 230 5.57 -14.80 -10.68
C ASP A 230 5.22 -13.74 -9.62
N THR A 231 6.10 -12.76 -9.40
CA THR A 231 5.83 -11.62 -8.52
C THR A 231 4.64 -10.75 -8.96
N LEU A 232 4.44 -10.57 -10.26
CA LEU A 232 3.32 -9.78 -10.80
C LEU A 232 2.00 -10.54 -10.76
N MET A 233 2.01 -11.86 -10.93
CA MET A 233 0.84 -12.71 -10.80
C MET A 233 0.33 -12.70 -9.36
N GLU A 234 1.22 -12.91 -8.39
CA GLU A 234 0.90 -12.85 -6.97
C GLU A 234 0.32 -11.49 -6.59
N ALA A 235 0.95 -10.40 -7.04
CA ALA A 235 0.43 -9.04 -6.84
C ALA A 235 -0.96 -8.88 -7.47
N THR A 236 -1.17 -9.39 -8.69
CA THR A 236 -2.46 -9.34 -9.38
C THR A 236 -3.54 -10.07 -8.60
N VAL A 237 -3.26 -11.27 -8.08
CA VAL A 237 -4.21 -12.02 -7.24
C VAL A 237 -4.54 -11.24 -5.97
N ALA A 238 -3.54 -10.69 -5.27
CA ALA A 238 -3.77 -9.89 -4.07
C ALA A 238 -4.69 -8.69 -4.33
N LEU A 239 -4.44 -7.96 -5.43
CA LEU A 239 -5.27 -6.83 -5.84
C LEU A 239 -6.68 -7.26 -6.24
N SER A 240 -6.82 -8.34 -6.99
CA SER A 240 -8.12 -8.88 -7.41
C SER A 240 -8.97 -9.30 -6.21
N ILE A 241 -8.38 -9.92 -5.19
CA ILE A 241 -9.08 -10.24 -3.93
C ILE A 241 -9.61 -8.95 -3.28
N ALA A 242 -8.76 -7.93 -3.15
CA ALA A 242 -9.14 -6.67 -2.52
C ALA A 242 -10.20 -5.91 -3.33
N ARG A 243 -10.10 -5.93 -4.66
CA ARG A 243 -11.08 -5.34 -5.57
C ARG A 243 -12.42 -6.03 -5.48
N ALA A 244 -12.43 -7.36 -5.55
CA ALA A 244 -13.66 -8.15 -5.39
C ALA A 244 -14.36 -7.87 -4.06
N ALA A 245 -13.59 -7.68 -2.98
CA ALA A 245 -14.15 -7.37 -1.66
C ALA A 245 -14.91 -6.04 -1.61
N LEU A 246 -14.41 -5.01 -2.30
CA LEU A 246 -15.01 -3.68 -2.31
C LEU A 246 -16.14 -3.54 -3.33
N ASP A 247 -15.97 -4.16 -4.50
CA ASP A 247 -16.90 -4.04 -5.62
C ASP A 247 -18.09 -4.99 -5.47
N ALA A 248 -18.07 -5.89 -4.48
CA ALA A 248 -19.20 -6.76 -4.15
C ALA A 248 -20.45 -5.94 -3.81
N THR A 249 -21.47 -6.02 -4.68
CA THR A 249 -22.78 -5.43 -4.47
C THR A 249 -23.42 -6.00 -3.22
N ARG A 250 -23.39 -5.23 -2.11
CA ARG A 250 -23.89 -5.56 -0.77
C ARG A 250 -23.61 -7.02 -0.36
N PRO A 251 -22.64 -7.29 0.52
CA PRO A 251 -22.39 -8.65 0.93
C PRO A 251 -23.71 -9.31 1.36
N ASP A 252 -24.12 -10.43 0.74
CA ASP A 252 -25.21 -11.31 1.19
C ASP A 252 -24.90 -11.95 2.57
N TRP A 253 -24.02 -11.30 3.34
CA TRP A 253 -23.33 -11.77 4.51
C TRP A 253 -23.70 -10.82 5.65
N PRO A 254 -24.87 -11.02 6.30
CA PRO A 254 -25.41 -10.07 7.29
C PRO A 254 -24.51 -9.86 8.51
N THR A 255 -23.49 -10.71 8.68
CA THR A 255 -22.52 -10.67 9.79
C THR A 255 -21.29 -9.81 9.53
N LEU A 256 -21.08 -9.31 8.30
CA LEU A 256 -19.97 -8.43 7.97
C LEU A 256 -20.49 -7.10 7.41
N PHE A 257 -19.93 -5.99 7.89
CA PHE A 257 -20.10 -4.71 7.25
C PHE A 257 -19.40 -4.70 5.87
N PRO A 258 -19.78 -3.80 4.95
CA PRO A 258 -19.03 -3.60 3.73
C PRO A 258 -17.54 -3.38 4.01
N TRP A 259 -16.68 -4.01 3.21
CA TRP A 259 -15.24 -3.79 3.30
C TRP A 259 -14.92 -2.35 2.88
N THR A 260 -13.92 -1.77 3.54
CA THR A 260 -13.31 -0.48 3.19
C THR A 260 -11.80 -0.63 3.11
N ILE A 261 -11.13 0.19 2.31
CA ILE A 261 -9.66 0.19 2.29
C ILE A 261 -9.14 1.06 3.43
N ARG A 262 -8.23 0.48 4.22
CA ARG A 262 -7.42 1.20 5.21
C ARG A 262 -6.06 1.61 4.63
N SER A 263 -5.40 0.74 3.87
CA SER A 263 -4.12 1.03 3.18
C SER A 263 -3.85 0.04 2.04
N VAL A 264 -3.09 0.46 1.01
CA VAL A 264 -2.75 -0.38 -0.18
C VAL A 264 -1.23 -0.43 -0.45
N ASP A 265 -0.41 -0.07 0.54
CA ASP A 265 1.05 -0.10 0.38
C ASP A 265 1.75 -0.28 1.73
N ASP A 266 2.83 -1.05 1.71
CA ASP A 266 3.87 -1.01 2.73
C ASP A 266 5.18 -0.69 1.98
N PRO A 267 5.78 0.49 2.22
CA PRO A 267 6.95 0.92 1.45
C PRO A 267 8.18 0.05 1.66
N GLN A 268 8.20 -0.80 2.70
CA GLN A 268 9.29 -1.74 2.95
C GLN A 268 9.09 -3.10 2.28
N SER A 269 7.90 -3.35 1.72
CA SER A 269 7.56 -4.63 1.09
C SER A 269 7.65 -4.53 -0.44
N MET A 270 8.27 -5.55 -1.05
CA MET A 270 8.24 -5.74 -2.50
C MET A 270 6.84 -6.17 -2.99
N TYR A 271 6.04 -6.77 -2.12
CA TYR A 271 4.68 -7.23 -2.42
C TYR A 271 3.64 -6.28 -1.84
N PRO A 272 2.48 -6.08 -2.50
CA PRO A 272 1.43 -5.25 -1.93
C PRO A 272 0.97 -5.80 -0.57
N VAL A 273 0.92 -4.91 0.42
CA VAL A 273 0.27 -5.15 1.71
C VAL A 273 -1.02 -4.34 1.70
N ILE A 274 -2.14 -5.04 1.58
CA ILE A 274 -3.46 -4.42 1.45
C ILE A 274 -4.22 -4.67 2.74
N ARG A 275 -4.66 -3.59 3.40
CA ARG A 275 -5.48 -3.66 4.59
C ARG A 275 -6.89 -3.22 4.28
N LEU A 276 -7.81 -4.14 4.52
CA LEU A 276 -9.25 -3.93 4.44
C LEU A 276 -9.83 -3.90 5.86
N GLN A 277 -10.94 -3.18 6.02
CA GLN A 277 -11.64 -3.06 7.28
C GLN A 277 -13.15 -3.28 7.09
N SER A 278 -13.74 -4.10 7.96
CA SER A 278 -15.19 -4.32 8.07
C SER A 278 -15.59 -4.21 9.55
N GLY A 279 -16.18 -3.07 9.93
CA GLY A 279 -16.35 -2.74 11.36
C GLY A 279 -14.99 -2.68 12.08
N ASP A 280 -14.86 -3.42 13.19
CA ASP A 280 -13.59 -3.54 13.94
C ASP A 280 -12.68 -4.65 13.41
N LEU A 281 -13.14 -5.47 12.47
CA LEU A 281 -12.35 -6.54 11.87
C LEU A 281 -11.42 -5.95 10.81
N ILE A 282 -10.13 -6.24 10.95
CA ILE A 282 -9.09 -5.93 9.98
C ILE A 282 -8.74 -7.21 9.21
N CYS A 283 -8.62 -7.07 7.90
CA CYS A 283 -8.09 -8.09 7.00
C CYS A 283 -6.84 -7.55 6.31
N GLU A 284 -5.72 -8.26 6.41
CA GLU A 284 -4.49 -7.95 5.69
C GLU A 284 -4.18 -9.03 4.67
N ILE A 285 -3.98 -8.61 3.42
CA ILE A 285 -3.52 -9.45 2.31
C ILE A 285 -2.06 -9.07 2.06
N SER A 286 -1.15 -10.03 2.21
CA SER A 286 0.30 -9.84 2.10
C SER A 286 0.98 -11.09 1.53
N LYS A 287 2.29 -11.03 1.28
CA LYS A 287 3.12 -12.20 0.94
C LYS A 287 3.95 -12.65 2.14
N GLY A 288 4.17 -13.95 2.24
CA GLY A 288 5.23 -14.53 3.05
C GLY A 288 4.74 -15.05 4.39
N THR A 289 5.41 -14.66 5.47
CA THR A 289 5.07 -15.14 6.81
C THR A 289 3.77 -14.50 7.30
N PRO A 290 2.84 -15.24 7.90
CA PRO A 290 1.65 -14.65 8.49
C PRO A 290 2.00 -13.61 9.56
N LEU A 291 1.39 -12.43 9.43
CA LEU A 291 1.64 -11.27 10.29
C LEU A 291 0.39 -10.91 11.08
N GLY A 292 0.59 -10.63 12.36
CA GLY A 292 -0.40 -10.00 13.21
C GLY A 292 -0.46 -8.50 13.09
N GLY A 293 -1.46 -7.92 13.76
CA GLY A 293 -1.51 -6.49 13.98
C GLY A 293 -0.30 -6.01 14.79
N GLU A 294 -0.02 -4.71 14.70
CA GLU A 294 1.11 -4.10 15.39
C GLU A 294 0.81 -3.91 16.88
N VAL A 295 1.67 -4.46 17.74
CA VAL A 295 1.61 -4.31 19.20
C VAL A 295 2.89 -3.59 19.64
N ASN A 296 2.75 -2.42 20.25
CA ASN A 296 3.89 -1.61 20.75
C ASN A 296 4.99 -1.35 19.69
N GLY A 297 4.62 -1.11 18.44
CA GLY A 297 5.60 -0.86 17.36
C GLY A 297 6.18 -2.12 16.71
N THR A 298 5.80 -3.32 17.18
CA THR A 298 6.33 -4.59 16.68
C THR A 298 5.19 -5.42 16.07
N ARG A 299 5.41 -5.98 14.88
CA ARG A 299 4.47 -6.93 14.27
C ARG A 299 4.74 -8.34 14.80
N ASN A 300 3.67 -9.03 15.22
CA ASN A 300 3.75 -10.43 15.59
C ASN A 300 3.95 -11.29 14.34
N LYS A 301 5.17 -11.80 14.12
CA LYS A 301 5.46 -12.77 13.07
C LYS A 301 5.11 -14.17 13.55
N ILE A 302 4.25 -14.87 12.81
CA ILE A 302 3.94 -16.28 13.10
C ILE A 302 4.96 -17.14 12.35
N ALA A 303 6.02 -17.55 13.04
CA ALA A 303 7.06 -18.40 12.45
C ALA A 303 6.48 -19.74 11.95
N ASP A 304 7.07 -20.29 10.89
CA ASP A 304 6.75 -21.65 10.44
C ASP A 304 7.18 -22.69 11.49
N CYS A 305 6.51 -23.84 11.49
CA CYS A 305 6.79 -24.92 12.43
C CYS A 305 7.75 -25.97 11.86
N LEU A 306 8.24 -25.81 10.61
CA LEU A 306 9.19 -26.74 9.99
C LEU A 306 10.65 -26.36 10.25
N SER A 307 10.95 -25.13 10.68
CA SER A 307 12.31 -24.75 11.07
C SER A 307 12.96 -25.70 12.10
N PRO A 308 12.25 -26.26 13.10
CA PRO A 308 12.81 -27.26 14.01
C PRO A 308 12.83 -28.70 13.46
N TRP A 309 11.88 -29.07 12.58
CA TRP A 309 11.78 -30.43 12.02
C TRP A 309 12.63 -30.65 10.76
N ALA A 310 13.14 -29.59 10.13
CA ALA A 310 14.03 -29.69 8.98
C ALA A 310 15.42 -30.26 9.35
N ASP A 311 15.80 -30.20 10.62
CA ASP A 311 17.07 -30.75 11.13
C ASP A 311 16.96 -32.23 11.53
N GLU A 312 15.75 -32.74 11.80
CA GLU A 312 15.50 -34.16 12.07
C GLU A 312 14.90 -34.84 10.83
N ALA A 313 15.77 -35.44 10.01
CA ALA A 313 15.41 -36.15 8.80
C ALA A 313 14.38 -37.26 9.08
N LEU A 314 13.13 -37.05 8.63
CA LEU A 314 12.14 -38.13 8.46
C LEU A 314 12.62 -39.07 7.32
N PRO A 315 12.99 -40.34 7.60
CA PRO A 315 13.68 -41.19 6.62
C PRO A 315 12.79 -41.78 5.52
N SER A 316 11.46 -41.68 5.65
CA SER A 316 10.52 -42.44 4.80
C SER A 316 9.65 -41.60 3.86
N THR A 317 9.59 -40.28 4.02
CA THR A 317 8.92 -39.36 3.08
C THR A 317 9.98 -38.49 2.44
N GLY A 318 10.34 -38.79 1.19
CA GLY A 318 11.42 -38.12 0.46
C GLY A 318 11.51 -36.61 0.73
N LYS A 319 12.56 -36.21 1.45
CA LYS A 319 13.04 -34.82 1.63
C LYS A 319 11.93 -33.76 1.78
N ALA A 320 11.16 -33.79 2.87
CA ALA A 320 10.50 -32.59 3.38
C ALA A 320 11.55 -31.64 4.00
N ARG A 321 12.45 -31.09 3.17
CA ARG A 321 13.32 -30.00 3.60
C ARG A 321 12.47 -28.75 3.73
N SER A 322 12.61 -28.01 4.83
CA SER A 322 12.23 -26.59 4.85
C SER A 322 12.98 -25.93 3.69
N SER A 323 12.29 -25.71 2.58
CA SER A 323 12.85 -25.03 1.41
C SER A 323 12.79 -23.52 1.58
N GLY A 324 12.42 -23.03 2.78
CA GLY A 324 12.07 -21.63 2.99
C GLY A 324 10.90 -21.19 2.10
N ARG A 325 10.04 -22.12 1.66
CA ARG A 325 8.88 -21.83 0.79
C ARG A 325 7.90 -20.95 1.54
N GLN A 326 7.97 -19.67 1.26
CA GLN A 326 7.07 -18.65 1.76
C GLN A 326 5.76 -18.71 0.97
N PRO A 327 4.59 -18.71 1.63
CA PRO A 327 3.31 -18.55 0.96
C PRO A 327 3.30 -17.33 0.04
N ASP A 328 2.82 -17.52 -1.19
CA ASP A 328 2.67 -16.44 -2.16
C ASP A 328 1.65 -15.39 -1.67
N LEU A 329 0.63 -15.84 -0.94
CA LEU A 329 -0.40 -15.00 -0.35
C LEU A 329 -0.71 -15.45 1.08
N VAL A 330 -0.89 -14.49 1.97
CA VAL A 330 -1.46 -14.68 3.30
C VAL A 330 -2.59 -13.71 3.50
N VAL A 331 -3.75 -14.22 3.90
CA VAL A 331 -4.90 -13.42 4.31
C VAL A 331 -5.09 -13.58 5.82
N SER A 332 -4.75 -12.54 6.56
CA SER A 332 -4.77 -12.52 8.03
C SER A 332 -5.90 -11.65 8.54
N PHE A 333 -6.56 -12.09 9.62
CA PHE A 333 -7.67 -11.38 10.26
C PHE A 333 -7.39 -11.17 11.75
N TRP A 334 -7.73 -9.99 12.25
CA TRP A 334 -7.71 -9.65 13.68
C TRP A 334 -8.70 -8.51 13.98
N PHE A 335 -9.03 -8.31 15.26
CA PHE A 335 -9.80 -7.14 15.68
C PHE A 335 -8.87 -5.98 16.02
N GLU A 336 -9.24 -4.74 15.66
CA GLU A 336 -8.42 -3.55 15.96
C GLU A 336 -8.12 -3.40 17.46
N GLY A 337 -9.04 -3.80 18.33
CA GLY A 337 -8.87 -3.79 19.79
C GLY A 337 -8.03 -4.94 20.36
N ASP A 338 -7.77 -5.99 19.59
CA ASP A 338 -6.92 -7.13 19.97
C ASP A 338 -6.10 -7.62 18.77
N PRO A 339 -5.05 -6.87 18.39
CA PRO A 339 -4.16 -7.22 17.29
C PRO A 339 -3.30 -8.47 17.55
N SER A 340 -3.33 -9.01 18.77
CA SER A 340 -2.51 -10.17 19.17
C SER A 340 -3.16 -11.51 18.78
N ARG A 341 -4.49 -11.57 18.71
CA ARG A 341 -5.25 -12.75 18.30
C ARG A 341 -5.52 -12.70 16.81
N ILE A 342 -4.93 -13.65 16.09
CA ILE A 342 -4.90 -13.65 14.63
C ILE A 342 -5.35 -15.01 14.14
N VAL A 343 -6.15 -15.02 13.08
CA VAL A 343 -6.45 -16.20 12.28
C VAL A 343 -6.13 -15.90 10.84
N PHE A 344 -5.64 -16.88 10.09
CA PHE A 344 -5.17 -16.66 8.73
C PHE A 344 -5.45 -17.85 7.82
N ALA A 345 -5.52 -17.56 6.54
CA ALA A 345 -5.55 -18.53 5.46
C ALA A 345 -4.39 -18.25 4.50
N LEU A 346 -3.94 -19.29 3.81
CA LEU A 346 -2.80 -19.24 2.89
C LEU A 346 -3.29 -19.34 1.45
N GLY A 347 -2.55 -18.72 0.55
CA GLY A 347 -2.76 -18.79 -0.88
C GLY A 347 -1.47 -19.03 -1.63
N ASP A 348 -1.59 -19.71 -2.77
CA ASP A 348 -0.50 -19.99 -3.68
C ASP A 348 -0.91 -19.60 -5.09
N ALA A 349 -0.13 -18.75 -5.78
CA ALA A 349 -0.47 -18.28 -7.11
C ALA A 349 0.49 -18.91 -8.13
N LYS A 350 -0.04 -19.69 -9.07
CA LYS A 350 0.77 -20.44 -10.02
C LYS A 350 0.29 -20.25 -11.45
N ARG A 351 1.26 -20.17 -12.37
CA ARG A 351 1.04 -20.07 -13.80
C ARG A 351 1.37 -21.40 -14.46
N ASN A 352 0.49 -21.92 -15.30
CA ASN A 352 0.77 -23.10 -16.13
C ASN A 352 1.67 -22.73 -17.32
N ALA A 353 2.94 -22.40 -17.05
CA ALA A 353 3.87 -21.89 -18.06
C ALA A 353 4.24 -22.93 -19.15
N THR A 354 4.21 -24.22 -18.81
CA THR A 354 4.58 -25.33 -19.71
C THR A 354 3.40 -25.89 -20.50
N GLY A 355 2.16 -25.53 -20.14
CA GLY A 355 0.95 -26.09 -20.73
C GLY A 355 0.62 -27.51 -20.23
N ASP A 356 1.47 -28.13 -19.41
CA ASP A 356 1.23 -29.43 -18.78
C ASP A 356 0.31 -29.26 -17.57
N GLY A 357 -0.99 -29.39 -17.81
CA GLY A 357 -2.02 -29.20 -16.78
C GLY A 357 -1.95 -30.18 -15.60
N GLU A 358 -1.53 -31.43 -15.81
CA GLU A 358 -1.55 -32.45 -14.74
C GLU A 358 -0.34 -32.30 -13.80
N GLY A 359 0.87 -32.18 -14.35
CA GLY A 359 2.08 -31.93 -13.56
C GLY A 359 1.97 -30.62 -12.76
N TYR A 360 1.35 -29.61 -13.37
CA TYR A 360 1.07 -28.32 -12.77
C TYR A 360 0.14 -28.38 -11.53
N ILE A 361 -1.00 -29.08 -11.62
CA ILE A 361 -1.91 -29.25 -10.48
C ILE A 361 -1.24 -30.06 -9.38
N ARG A 362 -0.53 -31.15 -9.73
CA ARG A 362 0.16 -31.99 -8.75
C ARG A 362 1.18 -31.19 -7.94
N ALA A 363 2.02 -30.39 -8.61
CA ALA A 363 2.97 -29.51 -7.94
C ALA A 363 2.28 -28.50 -7.00
N SER A 364 1.13 -27.96 -7.41
CA SER A 364 0.35 -27.02 -6.58
C SER A 364 -0.24 -27.70 -5.34
N LEU A 365 -0.71 -28.95 -5.47
CA LEU A 365 -1.19 -29.74 -4.34
C LEU A 365 -0.05 -30.11 -3.36
N ASP A 366 1.15 -30.42 -3.87
CA ASP A 366 2.32 -30.67 -3.03
C ASP A 366 2.69 -29.42 -2.21
N VAL A 367 2.57 -28.23 -2.80
CA VAL A 367 2.76 -26.96 -2.09
C VAL A 367 1.69 -26.76 -1.02
N ALA A 368 0.42 -27.03 -1.32
CA ALA A 368 -0.66 -26.95 -0.34
C ALA A 368 -0.43 -27.90 0.86
N ALA A 369 0.00 -29.14 0.59
CA ALA A 369 0.37 -30.09 1.63
C ALA A 369 1.54 -29.57 2.48
N THR A 370 2.55 -28.98 1.84
CA THR A 370 3.68 -28.35 2.53
C THR A 370 3.23 -27.22 3.46
N TYR A 371 2.32 -26.35 3.01
CA TYR A 371 1.76 -25.29 3.84
C TYR A 371 0.95 -25.84 5.02
N LEU A 372 0.13 -26.86 4.80
CA LEU A 372 -0.62 -27.51 5.88
C LEU A 372 0.31 -28.16 6.91
N MET A 373 1.41 -28.79 6.49
CA MET A 373 2.42 -29.31 7.42
C MET A 373 3.14 -28.18 8.18
N SER A 374 3.44 -27.08 7.51
CA SER A 374 4.24 -25.97 8.07
C SER A 374 3.47 -25.07 9.03
N PHE A 375 2.21 -24.80 8.70
CA PHE A 375 1.38 -23.82 9.39
C PHE A 375 0.10 -24.42 9.97
N GLY A 376 -0.20 -25.70 9.71
CA GLY A 376 -1.47 -26.34 10.07
C GLY A 376 -1.87 -26.12 11.52
N HIS A 377 -0.97 -26.39 12.47
CA HIS A 377 -1.23 -26.14 13.88
C HIS A 377 -1.61 -24.68 14.17
N ARG A 378 -0.91 -23.72 13.57
CA ARG A 378 -1.18 -22.27 13.70
C ARG A 378 -2.46 -21.83 13.00
N MET A 379 -2.86 -22.53 11.93
CA MET A 379 -4.15 -22.36 11.26
C MET A 379 -5.30 -23.05 12.00
N GLY A 380 -5.04 -23.72 13.13
CA GLY A 380 -6.05 -24.49 13.87
C GLY A 380 -6.47 -25.77 13.14
N LEU A 381 -5.55 -26.41 12.43
CA LEU A 381 -5.81 -27.66 11.71
C LEU A 381 -6.18 -28.77 12.70
N THR A 382 -7.40 -29.27 12.59
CA THR A 382 -7.87 -30.50 13.23
C THR A 382 -7.93 -31.59 12.17
N LEU A 383 -7.18 -32.67 12.40
CA LEU A 383 -7.23 -33.83 11.53
C LEU A 383 -8.52 -34.61 11.77
N ALA A 384 -9.05 -35.20 10.70
CA ALA A 384 -10.11 -36.18 10.79
C ALA A 384 -9.72 -37.28 11.80
N GLY A 385 -10.59 -37.57 12.77
CA GLY A 385 -10.43 -38.74 13.63
C GLY A 385 -10.51 -40.05 12.84
N ALA A 386 -10.21 -41.17 13.50
CA ALA A 386 -10.29 -42.52 12.92
C ALA A 386 -11.66 -42.87 12.29
N GLU A 387 -12.71 -42.13 12.64
CA GLU A 387 -14.08 -42.27 12.12
C GLU A 387 -14.33 -41.56 10.76
N GLY A 388 -13.31 -40.96 10.13
CA GLY A 388 -13.39 -40.55 8.71
C GLY A 388 -14.05 -39.19 8.42
N GLY A 389 -13.99 -38.23 9.34
CA GLY A 389 -14.47 -36.85 9.09
C GLY A 389 -13.60 -36.06 8.09
N PRO A 390 -14.01 -34.86 7.64
CA PRO A 390 -13.14 -34.00 6.83
C PRO A 390 -12.14 -33.23 7.71
N HIS A 391 -10.91 -33.03 7.23
CA HIS A 391 -9.94 -32.11 7.84
C HIS A 391 -10.48 -30.68 7.88
N ARG A 392 -10.20 -29.93 8.95
CA ARG A 392 -10.68 -28.55 9.14
C ARG A 392 -9.60 -27.65 9.71
N THR A 393 -9.64 -26.37 9.35
CA THR A 393 -8.85 -25.28 9.92
C THR A 393 -9.79 -24.23 10.52
N ALA A 394 -9.25 -23.23 11.22
CA ALA A 394 -10.03 -22.12 11.77
C ALA A 394 -10.77 -21.33 10.67
N LEU A 395 -10.18 -21.25 9.47
CA LEU A 395 -10.75 -20.69 8.26
C LEU A 395 -10.75 -21.74 7.15
N MET A 396 -11.84 -21.87 6.40
CA MET A 396 -12.03 -22.81 5.30
C MET A 396 -12.41 -22.08 4.01
N PRO A 397 -11.69 -22.26 2.90
CA PRO A 397 -10.49 -23.10 2.77
C PRO A 397 -9.30 -22.52 3.57
N GLY A 398 -8.50 -23.39 4.17
CA GLY A 398 -7.28 -23.02 4.88
C GLY A 398 -6.13 -22.72 3.92
N VAL A 399 -6.08 -23.42 2.79
CA VAL A 399 -5.16 -23.15 1.68
C VAL A 399 -5.95 -23.00 0.38
N THR A 400 -5.67 -21.94 -0.37
CA THR A 400 -6.30 -21.67 -1.67
C THR A 400 -5.26 -21.64 -2.79
N LEU A 401 -5.44 -22.47 -3.81
CA LEU A 401 -4.61 -22.49 -5.00
C LEU A 401 -5.23 -21.59 -6.07
N PHE A 402 -4.53 -20.54 -6.46
CA PHE A 402 -4.91 -19.62 -7.52
C PHE A 402 -4.20 -20.03 -8.80
N CYS A 403 -4.87 -20.88 -9.56
CA CYS A 403 -4.32 -21.51 -10.74
C CYS A 403 -4.79 -20.82 -12.01
N ARG A 404 -3.96 -20.77 -13.05
CA ARG A 404 -4.40 -20.32 -14.38
C ARG A 404 -4.35 -21.48 -15.38
N GLN A 405 -5.49 -22.08 -15.68
CA GLN A 405 -5.57 -23.30 -16.51
C GLN A 405 -6.67 -23.26 -17.58
N GLY A 406 -7.73 -22.46 -17.40
CA GLY A 406 -8.84 -22.39 -18.36
C GLY A 406 -9.80 -23.61 -18.32
N THR A 407 -9.78 -24.39 -17.23
CA THR A 407 -10.54 -25.66 -17.07
C THR A 407 -11.44 -25.72 -15.83
N GLY A 408 -11.67 -24.58 -15.14
CA GLY A 408 -12.40 -24.54 -13.87
C GLY A 408 -13.89 -24.96 -13.92
N ARG A 409 -14.44 -25.35 -12.75
CA ARG A 409 -15.89 -25.59 -12.54
C ARG A 409 -16.73 -24.31 -12.70
N ASP A 410 -18.04 -24.48 -12.86
CA ASP A 410 -19.00 -23.37 -12.86
C ASP A 410 -18.94 -22.52 -11.57
N ALA A 411 -18.97 -21.20 -11.73
CA ALA A 411 -18.76 -20.22 -10.66
C ALA A 411 -19.86 -20.30 -9.59
N LYS A 412 -21.10 -20.61 -9.98
CA LYS A 412 -22.26 -20.69 -9.06
C LYS A 412 -22.05 -21.75 -7.99
N SER A 413 -21.59 -22.93 -8.39
CA SER A 413 -21.35 -24.05 -7.47
C SER A 413 -20.27 -23.73 -6.43
N ALA A 414 -19.22 -23.01 -6.83
CA ALA A 414 -18.17 -22.56 -5.90
C ALA A 414 -18.72 -21.52 -4.90
N ILE A 415 -19.51 -20.56 -5.39
CA ILE A 415 -20.13 -19.53 -4.55
C ILE A 415 -21.08 -20.16 -3.53
N ASP A 416 -21.90 -21.12 -3.93
CA ASP A 416 -22.85 -21.79 -3.02
C ASP A 416 -22.13 -22.57 -1.92
N LEU A 417 -21.01 -23.24 -2.22
CA LEU A 417 -20.16 -23.90 -1.23
C LEU A 417 -19.57 -22.90 -0.21
N LEU A 418 -19.06 -21.75 -0.69
CA LEU A 418 -18.51 -20.68 0.14
C LEU A 418 -19.59 -19.98 0.96
N ARG A 419 -20.82 -19.90 0.44
CA ARG A 419 -22.01 -19.39 1.16
C ARG A 419 -22.45 -20.29 2.28
N ALA A 420 -22.40 -21.59 2.06
CA ALA A 420 -22.74 -22.59 3.07
C ALA A 420 -21.63 -22.82 4.11
N ASP A 421 -20.47 -22.16 3.99
CA ASP A 421 -19.26 -22.43 4.78
C ASP A 421 -18.85 -23.93 4.73
N ARG A 422 -19.01 -24.55 3.55
CA ARG A 422 -18.73 -25.97 3.28
C ARG A 422 -17.49 -26.17 2.40
N ALA A 423 -16.65 -25.15 2.29
CA ALA A 423 -15.43 -25.25 1.50
C ALA A 423 -14.49 -26.34 2.07
N PRO A 424 -13.80 -27.10 1.21
CA PRO A 424 -12.76 -28.04 1.65
C PRO A 424 -11.53 -27.32 2.21
N VAL A 425 -10.65 -28.04 2.91
CA VAL A 425 -9.43 -27.45 3.52
C VAL A 425 -8.48 -26.88 2.47
N VAL A 426 -8.39 -27.53 1.31
CA VAL A 426 -7.70 -27.04 0.11
C VAL A 426 -8.74 -26.81 -0.98
N MET A 427 -8.77 -25.60 -1.52
CA MET A 427 -9.64 -25.23 -2.65
C MET A 427 -8.80 -24.63 -3.76
N ALA A 428 -9.14 -24.92 -5.02
CA ALA A 428 -8.47 -24.32 -6.17
C ALA A 428 -9.45 -23.45 -6.96
N PHE A 429 -8.99 -22.27 -7.37
CA PHE A 429 -9.69 -21.38 -8.28
C PHE A 429 -8.93 -21.28 -9.60
N ASP A 430 -9.69 -21.20 -10.69
CA ASP A 430 -9.13 -20.94 -12.00
C ASP A 430 -9.25 -19.46 -12.30
N LEU A 431 -8.13 -18.75 -12.24
CA LEU A 431 -8.05 -17.32 -12.44
C LEU A 431 -8.59 -16.90 -13.80
N GLU A 432 -8.40 -17.71 -14.83
CA GLU A 432 -8.88 -17.38 -16.17
C GLU A 432 -10.41 -17.34 -16.22
N LYS A 433 -11.06 -18.28 -15.53
CA LYS A 433 -12.52 -18.40 -15.46
C LYS A 433 -13.16 -17.52 -14.39
N HIS A 434 -12.46 -17.28 -13.28
CA HIS A 434 -13.02 -16.63 -12.09
C HIS A 434 -12.57 -15.17 -11.92
N MET A 435 -11.60 -14.70 -12.72
CA MET A 435 -11.13 -13.31 -12.73
C MET A 435 -11.15 -12.66 -14.13
N GLU A 436 -12.03 -13.13 -15.04
CA GLU A 436 -12.12 -12.72 -16.46
C GLU A 436 -11.70 -11.25 -16.70
N PRO A 437 -10.52 -10.99 -17.29
CA PRO A 437 -9.99 -9.63 -17.51
C PRO A 437 -10.83 -8.81 -18.49
N GLU A 438 -11.67 -9.47 -19.28
CA GLU A 438 -12.45 -8.85 -20.35
C GLU A 438 -13.85 -8.43 -19.90
N ALA A 439 -14.29 -8.86 -18.71
CA ALA A 439 -15.57 -8.45 -18.15
C ALA A 439 -15.56 -6.94 -17.89
N ARG A 440 -16.48 -6.20 -18.53
CA ARG A 440 -16.72 -4.77 -18.25
C ARG A 440 -18.19 -4.57 -17.86
N PRO A 441 -18.49 -4.21 -16.60
CA PRO A 441 -17.55 -3.98 -15.49
C PRO A 441 -16.86 -5.28 -15.02
N TRP A 442 -15.61 -5.16 -14.55
CA TRP A 442 -14.89 -6.29 -13.97
C TRP A 442 -15.66 -6.83 -12.77
N HIS A 443 -15.82 -8.15 -12.68
CA HIS A 443 -16.60 -8.78 -11.63
C HIS A 443 -16.05 -10.17 -11.31
N ALA A 444 -15.62 -10.38 -10.07
CA ALA A 444 -15.08 -11.66 -9.59
C ALA A 444 -15.88 -12.16 -8.37
N PRO A 445 -17.09 -12.73 -8.58
CA PRO A 445 -18.01 -13.06 -7.51
C PRO A 445 -17.51 -14.22 -6.65
N VAL A 446 -16.72 -15.12 -7.23
CA VAL A 446 -16.10 -16.23 -6.50
C VAL A 446 -15.11 -15.71 -5.47
N LEU A 447 -14.28 -14.71 -5.81
CA LEU A 447 -13.35 -14.08 -4.87
C LEU A 447 -14.06 -13.29 -3.77
N ALA A 448 -15.11 -12.55 -4.14
CA ALA A 448 -15.94 -11.84 -3.18
C ALA A 448 -16.59 -12.81 -2.18
N ALA A 449 -17.10 -13.95 -2.68
CA ALA A 449 -17.68 -14.98 -1.84
C ALA A 449 -16.65 -15.68 -0.96
N TRP A 450 -15.45 -15.92 -1.51
CA TRP A 450 -14.34 -16.53 -0.79
C TRP A 450 -13.87 -15.67 0.37
N LEU A 451 -13.55 -14.39 0.12
CA LEU A 451 -13.10 -13.50 1.19
C LEU A 451 -14.23 -13.23 2.20
N GLY A 452 -15.47 -13.14 1.74
CA GLY A 452 -16.64 -13.04 2.61
C GLY A 452 -16.76 -14.23 3.56
N SER A 453 -16.57 -15.46 3.05
CA SER A 453 -16.59 -16.68 3.88
C SER A 453 -15.45 -16.71 4.89
N LEU A 454 -14.22 -16.39 4.47
CA LEU A 454 -13.08 -16.28 5.39
C LEU A 454 -13.33 -15.23 6.47
N GLY A 455 -13.87 -14.06 6.13
CA GLY A 455 -14.20 -13.02 7.10
C GLY A 455 -15.23 -13.47 8.15
N ARG A 456 -16.30 -14.18 7.74
CA ARG A 456 -17.30 -14.71 8.70
C ARG A 456 -16.70 -15.76 9.63
N GLN A 457 -15.90 -16.64 9.07
CA GLN A 457 -15.19 -17.66 9.84
C GLN A 457 -14.20 -17.02 10.81
N ALA A 458 -13.52 -15.95 10.39
CA ALA A 458 -12.61 -15.21 11.24
C ALA A 458 -13.32 -14.56 12.43
N VAL A 459 -14.48 -13.93 12.22
CA VAL A 459 -15.31 -13.39 13.32
C VAL A 459 -15.67 -14.50 14.31
N ARG A 460 -16.11 -15.67 13.82
CA ARG A 460 -16.45 -16.81 14.70
C ARG A 460 -15.24 -17.36 15.45
N ALA A 461 -14.09 -17.48 14.79
CA ALA A 461 -12.87 -18.02 15.38
C ALA A 461 -12.21 -17.07 16.39
N LEU A 462 -12.25 -15.76 16.14
CA LEU A 462 -11.74 -14.73 17.05
C LEU A 462 -12.70 -14.48 18.22
N GLY A 463 -13.99 -14.76 18.07
CA GLY A 463 -15.02 -14.55 19.09
C GLY A 463 -15.50 -13.11 19.16
N THR A 464 -15.96 -12.66 20.33
CA THR A 464 -16.44 -11.29 20.52
C THR A 464 -15.30 -10.28 20.50
N ALA A 465 -15.46 -9.19 19.75
CA ALA A 465 -14.53 -8.07 19.78
C ALA A 465 -14.40 -7.53 21.22
N PRO A 466 -13.16 -7.27 21.70
CA PRO A 466 -12.97 -6.65 23.00
C PRO A 466 -13.63 -5.26 23.02
N PRO A 467 -14.17 -4.81 24.16
CA PRO A 467 -14.76 -3.48 24.26
C PRO A 467 -13.70 -2.43 23.89
N VAL A 468 -13.99 -1.61 22.87
CA VAL A 468 -13.12 -0.53 22.43
C VAL A 468 -12.95 0.44 23.60
N ARG A 469 -11.76 0.42 24.25
CA ARG A 469 -11.38 1.46 25.21
C ARG A 469 -11.29 2.77 24.43
N ARG A 470 -12.37 3.56 24.45
CA ARG A 470 -12.36 4.94 23.95
C ARG A 470 -11.19 5.64 24.63
N ARG A 471 -10.13 5.93 23.87
CA ARG A 471 -9.06 6.82 24.33
C ARG A 471 -9.73 8.14 24.72
N GLY A 472 -9.80 8.40 26.02
CA GLY A 472 -10.26 9.67 26.53
C GLY A 472 -9.45 10.76 25.86
N ARG A 473 -10.15 11.68 25.18
CA ARG A 473 -9.58 12.97 24.83
C ARG A 473 -9.14 13.62 26.14
N ARG A 474 -7.83 13.71 26.36
CA ARG A 474 -7.24 14.66 27.28
C ARG A 474 -6.69 15.81 26.44
#